data_AF-A0A239CIK4-F1
#
_entry.id   AF-A0A239CIK4-F1
#
_cell.length_a   1.000
_cell.length_b   1.000
_cell.length_c   1.000
_cell.angle_alpha   90.00
_cell.angle_beta   90.00
_cell.angle_gamma   90.00
#
_symmetry.space_group_name_H-M   'P 1'
#
loop_
_entity.id
_entity.type
_entity.pdbx_description
1 polymer ?
#
loop_
_entity_poly.entity_id
_entity_poly.type
_entity_poly.pdbx_seq_one_letter_code
_entity_poly.pdbx_strand_id
1 'polypeptide(L)'
;MTEPLLWRWLGTLAPVLIGLCVLGFWGMSALQASADRARELDCLHDRAAAHWSHGYGAWLPIGVLTAAVLALVLAVAVLAVGARSPLWARLLCYPTALIAVVALLLAAITTHDHFTFPGGDISTVNSAPCGVG
;
A
#
# COMPACT_ATOMS: atom_id res chain seq x y z
N MET A 1 -25.02 -20.91 -8.04
CA MET A 1 -24.86 -19.48 -8.38
C MET A 1 -25.01 -19.35 -9.88
N THR A 2 -25.84 -18.45 -10.38
CA THR A 2 -25.98 -18.22 -11.82
C THR A 2 -24.69 -17.58 -12.34
N GLU A 3 -24.12 -18.10 -13.44
CA GLU A 3 -22.92 -17.58 -14.09
C GLU A 3 -22.83 -16.03 -14.20
N PRO A 4 -23.91 -15.29 -14.50
CA PRO A 4 -23.84 -13.82 -14.57
C PRO A 4 -23.51 -13.13 -13.24
N LEU A 5 -23.94 -13.68 -12.10
CA LEU A 5 -23.63 -13.11 -10.79
C LEU A 5 -22.14 -13.29 -10.45
N LEU A 6 -21.57 -14.45 -10.77
CA LEU A 6 -20.16 -14.75 -10.52
C LEU A 6 -19.24 -13.78 -11.28
N TRP A 7 -19.54 -13.52 -12.56
CA TRP A 7 -18.77 -12.58 -13.37
C TRP A 7 -18.88 -11.14 -12.89
N ARG A 8 -20.05 -10.71 -12.40
CA ARG A 8 -20.23 -9.39 -11.78
C ARG A 8 -19.31 -9.20 -10.57
N TRP A 9 -19.28 -10.17 -9.67
CA TRP A 9 -18.39 -10.12 -8.51
C TRP A 9 -16.91 -10.13 -8.93
N LEU A 10 -16.48 -11.09 -9.76
CA LEU A 10 -15.08 -11.18 -10.18
C LEU A 10 -14.59 -9.95 -10.95
N GLY A 11 -15.40 -9.42 -11.88
CA GLY A 11 -15.04 -8.26 -12.69
C GLY A 11 -14.99 -6.93 -11.93
N THR A 12 -15.63 -6.84 -10.76
CA THR A 12 -15.64 -5.62 -9.93
C THR A 12 -14.71 -5.71 -8.72
N LEU A 13 -14.45 -6.91 -8.20
CA LEU A 13 -13.63 -7.09 -7.00
C LEU A 13 -12.17 -6.68 -7.24
N ALA A 14 -11.61 -7.02 -8.40
CA ALA A 14 -10.25 -6.64 -8.76
C ALA A 14 -10.04 -5.09 -8.81
N PRO A 15 -10.87 -4.30 -9.52
CA PRO A 15 -10.73 -2.84 -9.51
C PRO A 15 -11.04 -2.22 -8.13
N VAL A 16 -11.95 -2.80 -7.34
CA VAL A 16 -12.20 -2.34 -5.96
C VAL A 16 -10.96 -2.52 -5.09
N LEU A 17 -10.30 -3.68 -5.17
CA LEU A 17 -9.04 -3.92 -4.44
C LEU A 17 -7.95 -2.94 -4.86
N ILE A 18 -7.84 -2.60 -6.15
CA ILE A 18 -6.91 -1.56 -6.61
C ILE A 18 -7.27 -0.19 -6.06
N GLY A 19 -8.55 0.18 -6.02
CA GLY A 19 -8.99 1.41 -5.38
C GLY A 19 -8.56 1.48 -3.91
N LEU A 20 -8.71 0.37 -3.18
CA LEU A 20 -8.24 0.25 -1.80
C LEU A 20 -6.72 0.36 -1.68
N CYS A 21 -5.95 -0.23 -2.60
CA CYS A 21 -4.49 -0.05 -2.63
C CYS A 21 -4.10 1.42 -2.79
N VAL A 22 -4.72 2.13 -3.75
CA VAL A 22 -4.44 3.56 -4.00
C VAL A 22 -4.77 4.40 -2.76
N LEU A 23 -5.92 4.16 -2.14
CA LEU A 23 -6.30 4.82 -0.89
C LEU A 23 -5.34 4.49 0.25
N GLY A 24 -4.86 3.24 0.34
CA GLY A 24 -3.87 2.82 1.33
C GLY A 24 -2.53 3.54 1.16
N PHE A 25 -2.03 3.68 -0.07
CA PHE A 25 -0.83 4.48 -0.36
C PHE A 25 -1.00 5.95 0.00
N TRP A 26 -2.15 6.53 -0.31
CA TRP A 26 -2.46 7.91 0.06
C TRP A 26 -2.56 8.09 1.58
N GLY A 27 -3.15 7.12 2.28
CA GLY A 27 -3.19 7.10 3.74
C GLY A 27 -1.79 7.01 4.35
N MET A 28 -0.93 6.12 3.84
CA MET A 28 0.46 6.01 4.28
C MET A 28 1.22 7.33 4.12
N SER A 29 1.10 8.00 2.98
CA SER A 29 1.81 9.26 2.74
C SER A 29 1.31 10.40 3.63
N ALA A 30 -0.01 10.51 3.82
CA ALA A 30 -0.60 11.51 4.70
C ALA A 30 -0.21 11.31 6.18
N LEU A 31 -0.24 10.05 6.64
CA LEU A 31 0.15 9.68 8.00
C LEU A 31 1.65 9.92 8.22
N GLN A 32 2.50 9.54 7.26
CA GLN A 32 3.94 9.80 7.35
C GLN A 32 4.24 11.29 7.42
N ALA A 33 3.60 12.10 6.56
CA ALA A 33 3.75 13.56 6.59
C ALA A 33 3.30 14.18 7.93
N SER A 34 2.27 13.61 8.57
CA SER A 34 1.83 14.07 9.89
C SER A 34 2.86 13.74 10.98
N ALA A 35 3.48 12.56 10.92
CA ALA A 35 4.52 12.15 11.86
C ALA A 35 5.81 12.96 11.67
N ASP A 36 6.18 13.26 10.42
CA ASP A 36 7.36 14.11 10.14
C ASP A 36 7.16 15.54 10.68
N ARG A 37 5.96 16.12 10.55
CA ARG A 37 5.64 17.42 11.16
C ARG A 37 5.68 17.38 12.69
N ALA A 38 5.16 16.31 13.31
CA ALA A 38 5.21 16.15 14.76
C ALA A 38 6.66 16.08 15.24
N ARG A 39 7.51 15.29 14.57
CA ARG A 39 8.95 15.22 14.87
C ARG A 39 9.63 16.57 14.73
N GLU A 40 9.33 17.32 13.68
CA GLU A 40 9.89 18.66 13.48
C GLU A 40 9.50 19.64 14.59
N LEU A 41 8.24 19.59 15.05
CA LEU A 41 7.76 20.38 16.18
C LEU A 41 8.45 19.99 17.49
N ASP A 42 8.60 18.69 17.76
CA ASP A 42 9.31 18.18 18.94
C ASP A 42 10.78 18.63 18.90
N CYS A 43 11.44 18.56 17.76
CA CYS A 43 12.83 19.03 17.63
C CYS A 43 13.02 20.53 17.89
N LEU A 44 11.98 21.35 17.63
CA LEU A 44 12.02 22.79 17.90
C LEU A 44 11.75 23.13 19.37
N HIS A 45 10.94 22.35 20.08
CA HIS A 45 10.45 22.70 21.43
C HIS A 45 10.98 21.79 22.54
N ASP A 46 11.13 20.49 22.27
CA ASP A 46 11.62 19.49 23.22
C ASP A 46 12.37 18.37 22.50
N ARG A 47 13.69 18.57 22.30
CA ARG A 47 14.56 17.61 21.60
C ARG A 47 14.60 16.24 22.27
N ALA A 48 14.31 16.14 23.57
CA ALA A 48 14.32 14.86 24.28
C ALA A 48 13.08 14.01 23.95
N ALA A 49 11.99 14.63 23.50
CA ALA A 49 10.77 13.95 23.09
C ALA A 49 10.82 13.47 21.62
N ALA A 50 11.68 14.06 20.79
CA ALA A 50 11.81 13.72 19.38
C ALA A 50 12.34 12.29 19.19
N HIS A 51 11.63 11.47 18.42
CA HIS A 51 12.02 10.10 18.09
C HIS A 51 11.65 9.75 16.65
N TRP A 52 12.32 8.74 16.10
CA TRP A 52 12.00 8.19 14.79
C TRP A 52 10.80 7.24 14.92
N SER A 53 9.73 7.54 14.22
CA SER A 53 8.54 6.69 14.15
C SER A 53 7.92 6.76 12.76
N HIS A 54 7.34 5.64 12.32
CA HIS A 54 6.43 5.66 11.17
C HIS A 54 5.09 6.28 11.58
N GLY A 55 4.47 7.05 10.67
CA GLY A 55 3.13 7.60 10.91
C GLY A 55 2.01 6.56 10.90
N TYR A 56 2.33 5.32 10.54
CA TYR A 56 1.39 4.22 10.41
C TYR A 56 2.00 2.92 10.94
N GLY A 57 1.14 1.99 11.38
CA GLY A 57 1.56 0.66 11.82
C GLY A 57 1.76 -0.32 10.66
N ALA A 58 2.52 -1.39 10.92
CA ALA A 58 2.86 -2.43 9.93
C ALA A 58 1.67 -3.09 9.24
N TRP A 59 0.49 -3.09 9.87
CA TRP A 59 -0.74 -3.64 9.29
C TRP A 59 -1.14 -2.94 7.98
N LEU A 60 -0.81 -1.66 7.83
CA LEU A 60 -1.18 -0.84 6.67
C LEU A 60 -0.39 -1.21 5.40
N PRO A 61 0.97 -1.20 5.38
CA PRO A 61 1.73 -1.64 4.20
C PRO A 61 1.48 -3.11 3.86
N ILE A 62 1.33 -4.00 4.87
CA ILE A 62 0.96 -5.40 4.66
C ILE A 62 -0.43 -5.50 4.01
N GLY A 63 -1.40 -4.69 4.47
CA GLY A 63 -2.74 -4.62 3.88
C GLY A 63 -2.71 -4.19 2.41
N VAL A 64 -1.91 -3.17 2.07
CA VAL A 64 -1.75 -2.72 0.68
C VAL A 64 -1.08 -3.77 -0.18
N LEU A 65 -0.05 -4.44 0.33
CA LEU A 65 0.64 -5.52 -0.40
C LEU A 65 -0.31 -6.69 -0.68
N THR A 66 -1.04 -7.15 0.35
CA THR A 66 -2.01 -8.26 0.20
C THR A 66 -3.14 -7.90 -0.76
N ALA A 67 -3.68 -6.68 -0.70
CA ALA A 67 -4.69 -6.21 -1.64
C ALA A 67 -4.16 -6.14 -3.09
N ALA A 68 -2.91 -5.70 -3.29
CA ALA A 68 -2.28 -5.66 -4.62
C ALA A 68 -2.09 -7.07 -5.19
N VAL A 69 -1.63 -8.04 -4.38
CA VAL A 69 -1.50 -9.45 -4.77
C VAL A 69 -2.87 -10.01 -5.18
N LEU A 70 -3.90 -9.83 -4.34
CA LEU A 70 -5.24 -10.35 -4.61
C LEU A 70 -5.85 -9.72 -5.87
N ALA A 71 -5.69 -8.41 -6.05
CA ALA A 71 -6.16 -7.71 -7.24
C ALA A 71 -5.51 -8.26 -8.51
N LEU A 72 -4.19 -8.50 -8.48
CA LEU A 72 -3.45 -9.05 -9.61
C LEU A 72 -3.91 -10.47 -9.93
N VAL A 73 -4.00 -11.34 -8.92
CA VAL A 73 -4.44 -12.74 -9.10
C VAL A 73 -5.84 -12.81 -9.71
N LEU A 74 -6.77 -11.99 -9.22
CA LEU A 74 -8.14 -11.95 -9.74
C LEU A 74 -8.20 -11.40 -11.16
N ALA A 75 -7.48 -10.31 -11.45
CA ALA A 75 -7.42 -9.75 -12.80
C ALA A 75 -6.84 -10.76 -13.80
N VAL A 76 -5.75 -11.45 -13.43
CA VAL A 76 -5.14 -12.50 -14.26
C VAL A 76 -6.10 -13.67 -14.45
N ALA A 77 -6.80 -14.12 -13.40
CA ALA A 77 -7.77 -15.20 -13.51
C ALA A 77 -8.90 -14.85 -14.49
N VAL A 78 -9.46 -13.63 -14.43
CA VAL A 78 -10.51 -13.17 -15.36
C VAL A 78 -10.00 -13.09 -16.80
N LEU A 79 -8.76 -12.64 -16.99
CA LEU A 79 -8.13 -12.54 -18.31
C LEU A 79 -7.76 -13.92 -18.89
N ALA A 80 -7.28 -14.85 -18.07
CA ALA A 80 -6.90 -16.20 -18.46
C ALA A 80 -8.09 -17.04 -18.94
N VAL A 81 -9.29 -16.76 -18.42
CA VAL A 81 -10.54 -17.42 -18.86
C VAL A 81 -10.97 -16.98 -20.28
N GLY A 82 -10.39 -15.89 -20.81
CA GLY A 82 -10.40 -15.56 -22.23
C GLY A 82 -11.80 -15.39 -22.83
N ALA A 83 -12.17 -16.27 -23.77
CA ALA A 83 -13.44 -16.18 -24.51
C ALA A 83 -14.68 -16.44 -23.64
N ARG A 84 -14.52 -17.05 -22.45
CA ARG A 84 -15.63 -17.32 -21.52
C ARG A 84 -15.91 -16.15 -20.57
N SER A 85 -15.02 -15.16 -20.47
CA SER A 85 -15.25 -13.97 -19.66
C SER A 85 -15.92 -12.87 -20.48
N PRO A 86 -16.91 -12.15 -19.90
CA PRO A 86 -17.61 -11.10 -20.62
C PRO A 86 -16.65 -9.92 -20.90
N LEU A 87 -16.82 -9.28 -22.07
CA LEU A 87 -15.94 -8.21 -22.54
C LEU A 87 -15.76 -7.07 -21.53
N TRP A 88 -16.84 -6.65 -20.85
CA TRP A 88 -16.78 -5.60 -19.84
C TRP A 88 -15.86 -5.96 -18.66
N ALA A 89 -15.87 -7.22 -18.21
CA ALA A 89 -15.02 -7.67 -17.09
C ALA A 89 -13.54 -7.68 -17.49
N ARG A 90 -13.25 -8.10 -18.73
CA ARG A 90 -11.90 -8.04 -19.30
C ARG A 90 -11.40 -6.61 -19.42
N LEU A 91 -12.23 -5.69 -19.93
CA LEU A 91 -11.88 -4.28 -20.09
C LEU A 91 -11.56 -3.60 -18.75
N LEU A 92 -12.24 -3.98 -17.66
CA LEU A 92 -11.91 -3.51 -16.32
C LEU A 92 -10.64 -4.18 -15.77
N CYS A 93 -10.43 -5.47 -16.05
CA CYS A 93 -9.30 -6.22 -15.51
C CYS A 93 -7.96 -5.89 -16.18
N TYR A 94 -7.92 -5.47 -17.45
CA TYR A 94 -6.68 -5.04 -18.11
C TYR A 94 -5.96 -3.88 -17.40
N PRO A 95 -6.58 -2.70 -17.19
CA PRO A 95 -5.93 -1.61 -16.47
C PRO A 95 -5.69 -1.97 -15.00
N THR A 96 -6.59 -2.76 -14.40
CA THR A 96 -6.42 -3.26 -13.04
C THR A 96 -5.14 -4.08 -12.91
N ALA A 97 -4.87 -5.02 -13.82
CA ALA A 97 -3.66 -5.82 -13.80
C ALA A 97 -2.40 -4.95 -13.96
N LEU A 98 -2.44 -3.97 -14.88
CA LEU A 98 -1.32 -3.04 -15.08
C LEU A 98 -1.03 -2.23 -13.80
N ILE A 99 -2.06 -1.65 -13.20
CA ILE A 99 -1.93 -0.86 -11.97
C ILE A 99 -1.51 -1.75 -10.79
N ALA A 100 -2.01 -3.00 -10.74
CA ALA A 100 -1.64 -3.95 -9.70
C ALA A 100 -0.15 -4.26 -9.70
N VAL A 101 0.48 -4.40 -10.87
CA VAL A 101 1.93 -4.64 -10.97
C VAL A 101 2.73 -3.47 -10.40
N VAL A 102 2.36 -2.23 -10.76
CA VAL A 102 3.01 -1.02 -10.22
C VAL A 102 2.79 -0.90 -8.71
N ALA A 103 1.54 -1.11 -8.27
CA ALA A 103 1.18 -1.09 -6.86
C ALA A 103 1.94 -2.16 -6.05
N LEU A 104 2.12 -3.36 -6.60
CA LEU A 104 2.85 -4.45 -5.94
C LEU A 104 4.33 -4.11 -5.74
N LEU A 105 4.97 -3.52 -6.77
CA LEU A 105 6.35 -3.06 -6.66
C LEU A 105 6.52 -2.01 -5.56
N LEU A 106 5.64 -0.99 -5.56
CA LEU A 106 5.65 0.06 -4.54
C LEU A 106 5.31 -0.48 -3.15
N ALA A 107 4.36 -1.41 -3.04
CA ALA A 107 3.97 -2.02 -1.78
C ALA A 107 5.12 -2.87 -1.20
N ALA A 108 5.84 -3.59 -2.05
CA ALA A 108 7.01 -4.36 -1.63
C ALA A 108 8.13 -3.46 -1.11
N ILE A 109 8.43 -2.36 -1.81
CA ILE A 109 9.43 -1.37 -1.37
C ILE A 109 9.00 -0.75 -0.03
N THR A 110 7.78 -0.22 0.06
CA THR A 110 7.28 0.43 1.29
C THR A 110 7.20 -0.53 2.48
N THR A 111 6.84 -1.80 2.25
CA THR A 111 6.86 -2.82 3.31
C THR A 111 8.29 -3.13 3.73
N HIS A 112 9.21 -3.26 2.77
CA HIS A 112 10.61 -3.47 3.07
C HIS A 112 11.17 -2.30 3.90
N ASP A 113 10.98 -1.06 3.43
CA ASP A 113 11.42 0.15 4.12
C ASP A 113 10.85 0.24 5.54
N HIS A 114 9.58 -0.12 5.75
CA HIS A 114 8.98 -0.14 7.08
C HIS A 114 9.66 -1.10 8.06
N PHE A 115 10.27 -2.18 7.56
CA PHE A 115 10.96 -3.18 8.40
C PHE A 115 12.49 -3.04 8.38
N THR A 116 13.07 -2.36 7.40
CA THR A 116 14.53 -2.16 7.28
C THR A 116 15.00 -0.79 7.75
N PHE A 117 14.18 0.25 7.66
CA PHE A 117 14.38 1.45 8.46
C PHE A 117 13.91 1.17 9.89
N PRO A 118 14.65 1.60 10.92
CA PRO A 118 14.33 1.25 12.28
C PRO A 118 13.06 1.96 12.72
N GLY A 119 11.96 1.22 12.74
CA GLY A 119 10.87 1.48 13.66
C GLY A 119 11.35 1.18 15.08
N GLY A 120 11.42 2.21 15.93
CA GLY A 120 11.48 2.07 17.39
C GLY A 120 12.81 1.64 18.06
N ASP A 121 13.73 0.96 17.38
CA ASP A 121 15.02 0.56 17.98
C ASP A 121 16.15 1.57 17.65
N ILE A 122 16.40 2.45 18.63
CA ILE A 122 17.22 3.68 18.55
C ILE A 122 18.73 3.42 18.44
N SER A 123 19.21 2.17 18.32
CA SER A 123 20.66 1.89 18.34
C SER A 123 21.37 1.91 16.99
N THR A 124 20.67 2.03 15.86
CA THR A 124 21.26 1.80 14.52
C THR A 124 21.30 3.02 13.59
N VAL A 125 20.61 4.12 13.92
CA VAL A 125 20.75 5.36 13.15
C VAL A 125 21.77 6.26 13.84
N ASN A 126 22.97 6.38 13.26
CA ASN A 126 24.01 7.33 13.69
C ASN A 126 23.60 8.82 13.54
N SER A 127 22.33 9.11 13.25
CA SER A 127 21.77 10.46 13.10
C SER A 127 20.67 10.69 14.13
N ALA A 128 20.87 11.68 15.00
CA ALA A 128 19.85 12.16 15.91
C ALA A 128 18.59 12.63 15.12
N PRO A 129 17.38 12.44 15.67
CA PRO A 129 16.11 12.82 15.01
C PRO A 129 16.01 14.31 14.66
N CYS A 130 16.80 15.15 15.33
CA CYS A 130 16.87 16.59 15.11
C CYS A 130 18.10 17.05 14.30
N GLY A 131 18.81 16.11 13.66
CA GLY A 131 20.09 16.37 12.98
C GLY A 131 21.28 16.42 13.94
N VAL A 132 22.50 16.51 13.38
CA VAL A 132 23.69 16.86 14.16
C VAL A 132 23.61 18.35 14.49
N GLY A 133 23.33 18.66 15.76
CA GLY A 133 23.46 20.01 16.31
C GLY A 133 24.91 20.40 16.51
#